data_AF-A0A968TT93-F1
#
_entry.id   AF-A0A968TT93-F1
#
_cell.length_a   1.000
_cell.length_b   1.000
_cell.length_c   1.000
_cell.angle_alpha   90.00
_cell.angle_beta   90.00
_cell.angle_gamma   90.00
#
_symmetry.space_group_name_H-M   'P 1'
#
loop_
_entity.id
_entity.type
_entity.pdbx_description
1 polymer ?
#
loop_
_entity_poly.entity_id
_entity_poly.type
_entity_poly.pdbx_seq_one_letter_code
_entity_poly.pdbx_strand_id
1 'polypeptide(L)'
;AIGWNLHLLAIAIGIVLATVGALATVSPIFGILGALLTVAALAGGIIFFIRFYARLIITEVPLAVEPNLTASAAIRRSSDLTESSVGRIQWIILVAFLVTLLLNVPLQIIGLVIQGAQAANPENALITVLSLVFFVVSILCGALLLPFWQVIKAVIYYDLRSRREGLGLELRDRKR
;
A
#
# COMPACT_ATOMS: atom_id res chain seq x y z
N ALA A 1 8.36 3.56 2.49
CA ALA A 1 7.15 4.12 3.14
C ALA A 1 5.98 3.12 3.25
N ILE A 2 5.71 2.27 2.24
CA ILE A 2 4.54 1.37 2.22
C ILE A 2 4.62 0.23 3.28
N GLY A 3 5.81 -0.26 3.63
CA GLY A 3 5.98 -1.34 4.61
C GLY A 3 5.48 -0.99 6.02
N TRP A 4 5.76 0.22 6.53
CA TRP A 4 5.36 0.63 7.88
C TRP A 4 3.83 0.71 8.06
N ASN A 5 3.12 1.12 7.01
CA ASN A 5 1.66 1.18 7.01
C ASN A 5 1.04 -0.23 7.03
N LEU A 6 1.68 -1.21 6.37
CA LEU A 6 1.22 -2.60 6.39
C LEU A 6 1.39 -3.21 7.79
N HIS A 7 2.49 -2.91 8.47
CA HIS A 7 2.74 -3.40 9.84
C HIS A 7 1.79 -2.77 10.86
N LEU A 8 1.50 -1.46 10.75
CA LEU A 8 0.52 -0.80 11.62
C LEU A 8 -0.90 -1.35 11.41
N LEU A 9 -1.27 -1.63 10.16
CA LEU A 9 -2.56 -2.23 9.82
C LEU A 9 -2.64 -3.68 10.32
N ALA A 10 -1.56 -4.45 10.21
CA ALA A 10 -1.47 -5.80 10.78
C ALA A 10 -1.56 -5.82 12.32
N ILE A 11 -0.94 -4.85 13.01
CA ILE A 11 -1.04 -4.70 14.47
C ILE A 11 -2.47 -4.35 14.87
N ALA A 12 -3.11 -3.41 14.17
CA ALA A 12 -4.49 -3.05 14.43
C ALA A 12 -5.44 -4.25 14.23
N ILE A 13 -5.26 -5.03 13.16
CA ILE A 13 -6.01 -6.27 12.92
C ILE A 13 -5.76 -7.29 14.04
N GLY A 14 -4.50 -7.46 14.46
CA GLY A 14 -4.13 -8.39 15.53
C GLY A 14 -4.79 -8.07 16.87
N ILE A 15 -4.84 -6.79 17.25
CA ILE A 15 -5.52 -6.33 18.48
C ILE A 15 -7.01 -6.62 18.42
N VAL A 16 -7.64 -6.35 17.27
CA VAL A 16 -9.09 -6.57 17.09
C VAL A 16 -9.44 -8.07 17.10
N LEU A 17 -8.62 -8.92 16.46
CA LEU A 17 -8.81 -10.37 16.51
C LEU A 17 -8.63 -10.92 17.94
N ALA A 18 -7.67 -10.39 18.70
CA ALA A 18 -7.46 -10.78 20.09
C ALA A 18 -8.63 -10.40 21.01
N THR A 19 -9.22 -9.21 20.83
CA THR A 19 -10.38 -8.77 21.61
C THR A 19 -11.65 -9.54 21.25
N VAL A 20 -11.87 -9.87 19.97
CA VAL A 20 -12.96 -10.77 19.55
C VAL A 20 -12.79 -12.17 20.14
N GLY A 21 -11.57 -12.70 20.11
CA GLY A 21 -11.25 -13.99 20.73
C GLY A 21 -11.57 -14.02 22.24
N ALA A 22 -11.22 -12.96 22.96
CA ALA A 22 -11.52 -12.82 24.39
C ALA A 22 -13.03 -12.64 24.70
N LEU A 23 -13.78 -11.97 23.82
CA LEU A 23 -15.24 -11.83 23.98
C LEU A 23 -15.98 -13.14 23.69
N ALA A 24 -15.46 -13.96 22.76
CA ALA A 24 -16.02 -15.26 22.42
C ALA A 24 -15.93 -16.27 23.58
N THR A 25 -14.95 -16.12 24.49
CA THR A 25 -14.85 -16.98 25.70
C THR A 25 -15.89 -16.65 26.77
N VAL A 26 -16.51 -15.46 26.71
CA VAL A 26 -17.56 -15.05 27.66
C VAL A 26 -18.93 -15.55 27.21
N SER A 27 -19.22 -15.49 25.91
CA SER A 27 -20.43 -16.10 25.32
C SER A 27 -20.25 -16.29 23.80
N PRO A 28 -20.78 -17.39 23.23
CA PRO A 28 -20.79 -17.60 21.79
C PRO A 28 -21.50 -16.47 21.02
N ILE A 29 -22.55 -15.88 21.60
CA ILE A 29 -23.32 -14.79 20.97
C ILE A 29 -22.48 -13.51 20.89
N PHE A 30 -21.75 -13.17 21.96
CA PHE A 30 -20.83 -12.03 21.96
C PHE A 30 -19.64 -12.25 21.02
N GLY A 31 -19.17 -13.49 20.87
CA GLY A 31 -18.15 -13.85 19.89
C GLY A 31 -18.60 -13.62 18.45
N ILE A 32 -19.81 -14.06 18.08
CA ILE A 32 -20.35 -13.88 16.71
C ILE A 32 -20.59 -12.40 16.41
N LEU A 33 -21.21 -11.66 17.34
CA LEU A 33 -21.44 -10.21 17.19
C LEU A 33 -20.12 -9.44 17.09
N GLY A 34 -19.13 -9.79 17.94
CA GLY A 34 -17.79 -9.19 17.90
C GLY A 34 -17.07 -9.47 16.58
N ALA A 35 -17.18 -10.69 16.04
CA ALA A 35 -16.60 -11.06 14.76
C ALA A 35 -17.24 -10.28 13.60
N LEU A 36 -18.57 -10.19 13.54
CA LEU A 36 -19.28 -9.42 12.51
C LEU A 36 -18.92 -7.93 12.55
N LEU A 37 -18.89 -7.35 13.74
CA LEU A 37 -18.55 -5.94 13.93
C LEU A 37 -17.10 -5.65 13.54
N THR A 38 -16.20 -6.60 13.81
CA THR A 38 -14.81 -6.56 13.38
C THR A 38 -14.66 -6.59 11.87
N VAL A 39 -15.33 -7.52 11.20
CA VAL A 39 -15.30 -7.61 9.73
C VAL A 39 -15.84 -6.33 9.11
N ALA A 40 -16.94 -5.79 9.64
CA ALA A 40 -17.51 -4.52 9.17
C ALA A 40 -16.57 -3.33 9.42
N ALA A 41 -15.97 -3.22 10.61
CA ALA A 41 -15.02 -2.16 10.94
C ALA A 41 -13.76 -2.24 10.07
N LEU A 42 -13.29 -3.44 9.76
CA LEU A 42 -12.11 -3.71 8.93
C LEU A 42 -12.40 -3.35 7.47
N ALA A 43 -13.56 -3.74 6.93
CA ALA A 43 -14.00 -3.35 5.60
C ALA A 43 -14.16 -1.82 5.48
N GLY A 44 -14.83 -1.18 6.44
CA GLY A 44 -14.99 0.28 6.49
C GLY A 44 -13.65 1.01 6.62
N GLY A 45 -12.76 0.51 7.48
CA GLY A 45 -11.41 1.03 7.68
C GLY A 45 -10.55 0.95 6.43
N ILE A 46 -10.60 -0.17 5.70
CA ILE A 46 -9.90 -0.34 4.42
C ILE A 46 -10.42 0.67 3.39
N ILE A 47 -11.74 0.82 3.24
CA ILE A 47 -12.33 1.77 2.28
C ILE A 47 -11.91 3.21 2.62
N PHE A 48 -11.99 3.58 3.90
CA PHE A 48 -11.55 4.89 4.38
C PHE A 48 -10.06 5.12 4.12
N PHE A 49 -9.22 4.16 4.49
CA PHE A 49 -7.77 4.22 4.30
C PHE A 49 -7.41 4.37 2.82
N ILE A 50 -8.01 3.57 1.94
CA ILE A 50 -7.79 3.64 0.50
C ILE A 50 -8.22 5.01 -0.03
N ARG A 51 -9.38 5.54 0.40
CA ARG A 51 -9.85 6.87 -0.01
C ARG A 51 -8.89 7.97 0.43
N PHE A 52 -8.41 7.91 1.66
CA PHE A 52 -7.46 8.87 2.20
C PHE A 52 -6.12 8.79 1.46
N TYR A 53 -5.58 7.58 1.29
CA TYR A 53 -4.32 7.32 0.60
C TYR A 53 -4.36 7.77 -0.86
N ALA A 54 -5.47 7.56 -1.58
CA ALA A 54 -5.63 8.00 -2.96
C ALA A 54 -5.45 9.51 -3.15
N ARG A 55 -5.72 10.34 -2.14
CA ARG A 55 -5.52 11.80 -2.20
C ARG A 55 -4.06 12.24 -2.02
N LEU A 56 -3.26 11.41 -1.35
CA LEU A 56 -1.87 11.70 -1.00
C LEU A 56 -0.86 10.93 -1.86
N ILE A 57 -1.33 9.93 -2.62
CA ILE A 57 -0.44 9.00 -3.33
C ILE A 57 0.48 9.71 -4.34
N ILE A 58 -0.01 10.78 -4.97
CA ILE A 58 0.75 11.54 -5.96
C ILE A 58 1.51 12.73 -5.38
N THR A 59 1.41 13.09 -4.10
CA THR A 59 1.99 14.32 -3.53
C THR A 59 3.48 14.51 -3.82
N GLU A 60 4.25 13.41 -3.86
CA GLU A 60 5.68 13.40 -4.16
C GLU A 60 6.00 13.90 -5.59
N VAL A 61 5.07 13.69 -6.54
CA VAL A 61 5.29 13.98 -7.96
C VAL A 61 5.19 15.49 -8.28
N PRO A 62 4.13 16.23 -7.89
CA PRO A 62 4.08 17.68 -8.04
C PRO A 62 5.25 18.37 -7.36
N LEU A 63 5.66 17.91 -6.16
CA LEU A 63 6.76 18.49 -5.42
C LEU A 63 8.11 18.37 -6.16
N ALA A 64 8.30 17.28 -6.92
CA ALA A 64 9.52 17.04 -7.67
C ALA A 64 9.50 17.66 -9.09
N VAL A 65 8.32 17.77 -9.72
CA VAL A 65 8.19 18.14 -11.14
C VAL A 65 7.84 19.61 -11.33
N GLU A 66 6.97 20.18 -10.49
CA GLU A 66 6.50 21.54 -10.66
C GLU A 66 7.42 22.52 -9.90
N PRO A 67 7.88 23.62 -10.52
CA PRO A 67 8.83 24.53 -9.90
C PRO A 67 8.18 25.34 -8.76
N ASN A 68 8.98 25.66 -7.73
CA ASN A 68 8.62 26.56 -6.62
C ASN A 68 7.39 26.14 -5.79
N LEU A 69 7.08 24.84 -5.71
CA LEU A 69 6.03 24.32 -4.87
C LEU A 69 6.52 24.02 -3.44
N THR A 70 5.80 24.54 -2.45
CA THR A 70 6.01 24.18 -1.05
C THR A 70 5.33 22.84 -0.73
N ALA A 71 5.80 22.13 0.31
CA ALA A 71 5.26 20.82 0.69
C ALA A 71 3.74 20.84 0.97
N SER A 72 3.24 21.90 1.63
CA SER A 72 1.81 22.06 1.90
C SER A 72 0.99 22.33 0.63
N ALA A 73 1.55 23.10 -0.30
CA ALA A 73 0.92 23.34 -1.58
C ALA A 73 0.90 22.08 -2.46
N ALA A 74 1.92 21.22 -2.41
CA ALA A 74 1.94 19.94 -3.11
C ALA A 74 0.85 18.96 -2.60
N ILE A 75 0.55 18.97 -1.29
CA ILE A 75 -0.54 18.16 -0.72
C ILE A 75 -1.91 18.66 -1.20
N ARG A 76 -2.13 19.98 -1.20
CA ARG A 76 -3.37 20.57 -1.73
C ARG A 76 -3.52 20.22 -3.20
N ARG A 77 -2.45 20.40 -3.97
CA ARG A 77 -2.38 20.06 -5.40
C ARG A 77 -2.74 18.60 -5.68
N SER A 78 -2.21 17.66 -4.89
CA SER A 78 -2.53 16.23 -5.07
C SER A 78 -4.00 15.93 -4.78
N SER A 79 -4.56 16.51 -3.72
CA SER A 79 -5.97 16.36 -3.38
C SER A 79 -6.87 16.94 -4.48
N ASP A 80 -6.56 18.13 -4.98
CA ASP A 80 -7.34 18.80 -6.03
C ASP A 80 -7.35 17.96 -7.31
N LEU A 81 -6.19 17.43 -7.74
CA LEU A 81 -6.09 16.59 -8.95
C LEU A 81 -6.83 15.25 -8.79
N THR A 82 -6.81 14.64 -7.61
CA THR A 82 -7.38 13.30 -7.37
C THR A 82 -8.89 13.30 -7.09
N GLU A 83 -9.49 14.43 -6.68
CA GLU A 83 -10.88 14.52 -6.22
C GLU A 83 -11.93 13.93 -7.19
N SER A 84 -11.84 14.25 -8.48
CA SER A 84 -12.79 13.80 -9.50
C SER A 84 -12.59 12.35 -9.95
N SER A 85 -11.48 11.72 -9.58
CA SER A 85 -11.05 10.43 -10.14
C SER A 85 -10.67 9.40 -9.08
N VAL A 86 -11.09 9.60 -7.82
CA VAL A 86 -10.78 8.70 -6.70
C VAL A 86 -11.11 7.24 -7.03
N GLY A 87 -12.29 6.96 -7.60
CA GLY A 87 -12.68 5.59 -7.94
C GLY A 87 -11.77 4.91 -8.97
N ARG A 88 -11.27 5.66 -9.97
CA ARG A 88 -10.33 5.11 -10.97
C ARG A 88 -8.96 4.82 -10.34
N ILE A 89 -8.49 5.74 -9.50
CA ILE A 89 -7.22 5.60 -8.77
C ILE A 89 -7.27 4.38 -7.84
N GLN A 90 -8.43 4.11 -7.21
CA GLN A 90 -8.62 2.93 -6.38
C GLN A 90 -8.42 1.63 -7.15
N TRP A 91 -9.00 1.51 -8.35
CA TRP A 91 -8.80 0.32 -9.20
C TRP A 91 -7.34 0.16 -9.64
N ILE A 92 -6.66 1.25 -9.99
CA ILE A 92 -5.24 1.21 -10.37
C ILE A 92 -4.40 0.73 -9.18
N ILE A 93 -4.63 1.28 -7.98
CA ILE A 93 -3.93 0.87 -6.75
C ILE A 93 -4.25 -0.60 -6.41
N LEU A 94 -5.50 -1.04 -6.58
CA LEU A 94 -5.89 -2.43 -6.33
C LEU A 94 -5.14 -3.38 -7.27
N VAL A 95 -5.10 -3.09 -8.57
CA VAL A 95 -4.35 -3.90 -9.54
C VAL A 95 -2.86 -3.90 -9.21
N ALA A 96 -2.28 -2.74 -8.90
CA ALA A 96 -0.89 -2.63 -8.47
C ALA A 96 -0.61 -3.49 -7.24
N PHE A 97 -1.50 -3.43 -6.25
CA PHE A 97 -1.43 -4.23 -5.05
C PHE A 97 -1.48 -5.73 -5.35
N LEU A 98 -2.40 -6.18 -6.21
CA LEU A 98 -2.48 -7.58 -6.63
C LEU A 98 -1.18 -8.06 -7.30
N VAL A 99 -0.57 -7.24 -8.16
CA VAL A 99 0.74 -7.56 -8.75
C VAL A 99 1.81 -7.69 -7.68
N THR A 100 1.86 -6.77 -6.71
CA THR A 100 2.82 -6.89 -5.60
C THR A 100 2.56 -8.11 -4.72
N LEU A 101 1.30 -8.53 -4.58
CA LEU A 101 0.89 -9.70 -3.80
C LEU A 101 1.37 -10.99 -4.46
N LEU A 102 1.25 -11.09 -5.79
CA LEU A 102 1.77 -12.23 -6.57
C LEU A 102 3.28 -12.44 -6.35
N LEU A 103 4.04 -11.36 -6.15
CA LEU A 103 5.47 -11.45 -5.84
C LEU A 103 5.75 -11.75 -4.36
N ASN A 104 4.99 -11.15 -3.45
CA ASN A 104 5.25 -11.27 -2.01
C ASN A 104 4.77 -12.60 -1.41
N VAL A 105 3.63 -13.14 -1.84
CA VAL A 105 3.08 -14.38 -1.25
C VAL A 105 4.05 -15.56 -1.34
N PRO A 106 4.66 -15.85 -2.51
CA PRO A 106 5.66 -16.92 -2.60
C PRO A 106 6.86 -16.69 -1.68
N LEU A 107 7.37 -15.45 -1.61
CA LEU A 107 8.49 -15.10 -0.73
C LEU A 107 8.13 -15.34 0.74
N GLN A 108 6.94 -14.93 1.18
CA GLN A 108 6.48 -15.16 2.56
C GLN A 108 6.37 -16.66 2.88
N ILE A 109 5.81 -17.46 1.97
CA ILE A 109 5.70 -18.91 2.16
C ILE A 109 7.09 -19.54 2.30
N ILE A 110 8.04 -19.18 1.42
CA ILE A 110 9.42 -19.67 1.49
C ILE A 110 10.07 -19.25 2.81
N GLY A 111 9.90 -17.99 3.22
CA GLY A 111 10.42 -17.46 4.47
C GLY A 111 9.86 -18.19 5.70
N LEU A 112 8.58 -18.55 5.69
CA LEU A 112 7.95 -19.34 6.75
C LEU A 112 8.53 -20.76 6.84
N VAL A 113 8.76 -21.42 5.69
CA VAL A 113 9.37 -22.75 5.64
C VAL A 113 10.79 -22.72 6.21
N ILE A 114 11.60 -21.73 5.82
CA ILE A 114 12.97 -21.57 6.32
C ILE A 114 12.96 -21.31 7.84
N GLN A 115 12.08 -20.43 8.32
CA GLN A 115 11.95 -20.15 9.75
C GLN A 115 11.51 -21.40 10.55
N GLY A 116 10.56 -22.16 10.03
CA GLY A 116 10.13 -23.42 10.64
C GLY A 116 11.27 -24.46 10.71
N ALA A 117 12.07 -24.57 9.65
CA ALA A 117 13.23 -25.44 9.61
C ALA A 117 14.32 -25.03 10.62
N GLN A 118 14.58 -23.72 10.73
CA GLN A 118 15.53 -23.16 11.69
C GLN A 118 15.07 -23.37 13.14
N ALA A 119 13.78 -23.26 13.42
CA ALA A 119 13.22 -23.54 14.74
C ALA A 119 13.34 -25.03 15.13
N ALA A 120 13.22 -25.94 14.17
CA ALA A 120 13.37 -27.38 14.41
C ALA A 120 14.83 -27.82 14.62
N ASN A 121 15.78 -27.19 13.93
CA ASN A 121 17.21 -27.55 14.00
C ASN A 121 18.10 -26.28 14.06
N PRO A 122 18.19 -25.62 15.22
CA PRO A 122 18.84 -24.32 15.33
C PRO A 122 20.35 -24.34 15.06
N GLU A 123 21.02 -25.47 15.30
CA GLU A 123 22.47 -25.62 15.13
C GLU A 123 22.90 -25.93 13.69
N ASN A 124 21.95 -26.12 12.77
CA ASN A 124 22.26 -26.49 11.39
C ASN A 124 22.78 -25.29 10.60
N ALA A 125 24.10 -25.25 10.38
CA ALA A 125 24.78 -24.20 9.64
C ALA A 125 24.23 -23.99 8.21
N LEU A 126 23.76 -25.04 7.54
CA LEU A 126 23.18 -24.93 6.19
C LEU A 126 21.89 -24.09 6.20
N ILE A 127 21.02 -24.30 7.19
CA ILE A 127 19.75 -23.57 7.31
C ILE A 127 20.03 -22.10 7.64
N THR A 128 21.02 -21.84 8.50
CA THR A 128 21.45 -20.48 8.81
C THR A 128 21.96 -19.76 7.56
N VAL A 129 22.82 -20.39 6.76
CA VAL A 129 23.29 -19.83 5.47
C VAL A 129 22.10 -19.58 4.52
N LEU A 130 21.16 -20.52 4.41
CA LEU A 130 19.98 -20.38 3.56
C LEU A 130 19.10 -19.19 3.99
N SER A 131 18.91 -18.99 5.30
CA SER A 131 18.16 -17.83 5.82
C SER A 131 18.82 -16.49 5.47
N LEU A 132 20.16 -16.43 5.50
CA LEU A 132 20.91 -15.23 5.19
C LEU A 132 20.85 -14.92 3.68
N VAL A 133 20.94 -15.96 2.84
CA VAL A 133 20.71 -15.83 1.39
C VAL A 133 19.28 -15.35 1.10
N PHE A 134 18.28 -15.96 1.75
CA PHE A 134 16.88 -15.57 1.59
C PHE A 134 16.63 -14.11 2.01
N PHE A 135 17.29 -13.64 3.06
CA PHE A 135 17.23 -12.25 3.50
C PHE A 135 17.75 -11.29 2.41
N VAL A 136 18.90 -11.59 1.80
CA VAL A 136 19.46 -10.80 0.70
C VAL A 136 18.51 -10.79 -0.52
N VAL A 137 17.99 -11.96 -0.90
CA VAL A 137 17.01 -12.06 -2.00
C VAL A 137 15.75 -11.24 -1.70
N SER A 138 15.26 -11.28 -0.47
CA SER A 138 14.10 -10.50 -0.04
C SER A 138 14.33 -8.98 -0.16
N ILE A 139 15.53 -8.51 0.20
CA ILE A 139 15.92 -7.11 0.00
C ILE A 139 15.93 -6.76 -1.49
N LEU A 140 16.53 -7.61 -2.34
CA LEU A 140 16.60 -7.36 -3.78
C LEU A 140 15.21 -7.31 -4.42
N CYS A 141 14.32 -8.24 -4.07
CA CYS A 141 12.92 -8.21 -4.51
C CYS A 141 12.20 -6.93 -4.03
N GLY A 142 12.43 -6.51 -2.78
CA GLY A 142 11.92 -5.26 -2.24
C GLY A 142 12.42 -4.03 -3.00
N ALA A 143 13.70 -4.02 -3.37
CA ALA A 143 14.30 -2.94 -4.15
C ALA A 143 13.67 -2.80 -5.54
N LEU A 144 13.28 -3.91 -6.18
CA LEU A 144 12.59 -3.90 -7.49
C LEU A 144 11.13 -3.44 -7.40
N LEU A 145 10.47 -3.63 -6.25
CA LEU A 145 9.12 -3.12 -6.02
C LEU A 145 9.08 -1.60 -5.87
N LEU A 146 10.17 -0.96 -5.44
CA LEU A 146 10.25 0.50 -5.31
C LEU A 146 9.99 1.23 -6.64
N PRO A 147 10.76 0.99 -7.72
CA PRO A 147 10.54 1.68 -9.00
C PRO A 147 9.18 1.35 -9.60
N PHE A 148 8.63 0.15 -9.37
CA PHE A 148 7.27 -0.20 -9.78
C PHE A 148 6.23 0.78 -9.22
N TRP A 149 6.28 1.05 -7.92
CA TRP A 149 5.37 2.01 -7.30
C TRP A 149 5.61 3.46 -7.78
N GLN A 150 6.86 3.83 -8.04
CA GLN A 150 7.18 5.18 -8.52
C GLN A 150 6.64 5.43 -9.94
N VAL A 151 6.73 4.44 -10.84
CA VAL A 151 6.16 4.55 -12.19
C VAL A 151 4.64 4.74 -12.13
N ILE A 152 3.94 3.98 -11.28
CA ILE A 152 2.48 4.09 -11.14
C ILE A 152 2.08 5.49 -10.67
N LYS A 153 2.77 6.05 -9.67
CA LYS A 153 2.51 7.42 -9.20
C LYS A 153 2.70 8.44 -10.32
N ALA A 154 3.78 8.32 -11.09
CA ALA A 154 4.07 9.21 -12.21
C ALA A 154 2.98 9.13 -13.31
N VAL A 155 2.59 7.92 -13.71
CA VAL A 155 1.54 7.71 -14.73
C VAL A 155 0.20 8.29 -14.28
N ILE A 156 -0.20 8.06 -13.02
CA ILE A 156 -1.44 8.64 -12.47
C ILE A 156 -1.37 10.16 -12.51
N TYR A 157 -0.25 10.76 -12.09
CA TYR A 157 -0.09 12.21 -12.09
C TYR A 157 -0.23 12.81 -13.50
N TYR A 158 0.49 12.27 -14.49
CA TYR A 158 0.43 12.78 -15.86
C TYR A 158 -0.93 12.54 -16.52
N ASP A 159 -1.61 11.41 -16.25
CA ASP A 159 -2.97 11.17 -16.75
C ASP A 159 -3.96 12.19 -16.17
N LEU A 160 -3.94 12.42 -14.85
CA LEU A 160 -4.85 13.38 -14.21
C LEU A 160 -4.58 14.81 -14.67
N ARG A 161 -3.32 15.20 -14.77
CA ARG A 161 -2.91 16.52 -15.24
C ARG A 161 -3.35 16.74 -16.69
N SER A 162 -3.11 15.76 -17.57
CA SER A 162 -3.55 15.84 -18.97
C SER A 162 -5.07 15.97 -19.10
N ARG A 163 -5.86 15.29 -18.26
CA ARG A 163 -7.33 15.33 -18.31
C ARG A 163 -7.92 16.63 -17.78
N ARG A 164 -7.33 17.20 -16.73
CA ARG A 164 -7.87 18.39 -16.05
C ARG A 164 -7.38 19.69 -16.65
N GLU A 165 -6.13 19.73 -17.08
CA GLU A 165 -5.45 20.98 -17.43
C GLU A 165 -5.12 21.05 -18.92
N GLY A 166 -5.19 19.93 -19.64
CA GLY A 166 -4.54 19.80 -20.94
C GLY A 166 -3.02 19.87 -20.79
N LEU A 167 -2.25 19.25 -21.69
CA LEU A 167 -0.78 19.18 -21.59
C LEU A 167 -0.07 20.52 -21.90
N GLY A 168 -0.61 21.66 -21.45
CA GLY A 168 -0.06 22.97 -21.78
C GLY A 168 -0.17 23.28 -23.28
N LEU A 169 -1.23 22.81 -23.93
CA LEU A 169 -1.54 23.20 -25.31
C LEU A 169 -1.92 24.69 -25.31
N GLU A 170 -0.95 25.55 -25.55
CA GLU A 170 -1.19 26.96 -25.89
C GLU A 170 -1.93 26.98 -27.23
N LEU A 171 -3.25 27.20 -27.18
CA LEU A 171 -4.01 27.46 -28.39
C LEU A 171 -3.45 28.74 -29.01
N ARG A 172 -2.82 28.61 -30.19
CA ARG A 172 -2.22 29.71 -30.95
C ARG A 172 -3.16 30.92 -30.93
N ASP A 173 -2.74 31.97 -30.23
CA ASP A 173 -3.47 33.22 -30.14
C ASP A 173 -3.54 33.83 -31.55
N ARG A 174 -4.73 33.80 -32.16
CA ARG A 174 -4.94 34.46 -33.45
C ARG A 174 -5.02 35.95 -33.16
N LYS A 175 -3.88 36.64 -33.26
CA LYS A 175 -3.87 38.10 -33.45
C LYS A 175 -4.74 38.41 -34.67
N ARG A 176 -5.87 39.08 -34.44
CA ARG A 176 -6.61 39.80 -35.46
C ARG A 176 -6.15 41.25 -35.45
#